data_AF-A0A836YZS2-F1
#
_entry.id   AF-A0A836YZS2-F1
#
_cell.length_a   1.000
_cell.length_b   1.000
_cell.length_c   1.000
_cell.angle_alpha   90.00
_cell.angle_beta   90.00
_cell.angle_gamma   90.00
#
_symmetry.space_group_name_H-M   'P 1'
#
loop_
_entity.id
_entity.type
_entity.pdbx_description
1 polymer ?
#
loop_
_entity_poly.entity_id
_entity_poly.type
_entity_poly.pdbx_seq_one_letter_code
_entity_poly.pdbx_strand_id
1 'polypeptide(L)'
;MSLNLEQVKLESVEAKGGYGIGLQIGQQLLGSGLDVEPEAVVKGIFDVLNQNPPALDLNEVTKALQELSQRAEAEQAKAFEALAAEGKAFLEENKKHPAVKETESGLQYEVLVEGTGKVINSQNFLHNFTKHFA
;
A
#
# COMPACT_ATOMS: atom_id res chain seq x y z
N MET A 1 -20.45 -23.91 -18.22
CA MET A 1 -20.65 -22.66 -18.98
C MET A 1 -19.53 -21.71 -18.57
N SER A 2 -18.79 -21.15 -19.52
CA SER A 2 -17.80 -20.11 -19.24
C SER A 2 -18.52 -18.77 -19.07
N LEU A 3 -18.09 -17.95 -18.11
CA LEU A 3 -18.58 -16.57 -18.01
C LEU A 3 -18.10 -15.78 -19.22
N ASN A 4 -19.02 -15.15 -19.95
CA ASN A 4 -18.70 -14.18 -21.00
C ASN A 4 -18.86 -12.77 -20.44
N LEU A 5 -17.74 -12.15 -20.05
CA LEU A 5 -17.72 -10.82 -19.44
C LEU A 5 -18.14 -9.71 -20.43
N GLU A 6 -17.96 -9.93 -21.74
CA GLU A 6 -18.31 -8.96 -22.79
C GLU A 6 -19.81 -8.76 -23.02
N GLN A 7 -20.65 -9.70 -22.55
CA GLN A 7 -22.11 -9.64 -22.76
C GLN A 7 -22.86 -9.10 -21.53
N VAL A 8 -22.15 -8.73 -20.46
CA VAL A 8 -22.77 -8.25 -19.22
C VAL A 8 -23.31 -6.83 -19.42
N LYS A 9 -24.64 -6.69 -19.49
CA LYS A 9 -25.30 -5.37 -19.58
C LYS A 9 -25.37 -4.71 -18.20
N LEU A 10 -24.71 -3.57 -18.04
CA LEU A 10 -24.66 -2.79 -16.79
C LEU A 10 -25.78 -1.74 -16.68
N GLU A 11 -26.98 -2.10 -17.10
CA GLU A 11 -28.10 -1.17 -17.21
C GLU A 11 -28.94 -1.11 -15.92
N SER A 12 -29.12 -2.26 -15.26
CA SER A 12 -29.93 -2.37 -14.03
C SER A 12 -29.18 -1.90 -12.79
N VAL A 13 -29.92 -1.59 -11.72
CA VAL A 13 -29.35 -1.19 -10.42
C VAL A 13 -28.51 -2.32 -9.84
N GLU A 14 -28.99 -3.56 -9.97
CA GLU A 14 -28.31 -4.78 -9.51
C GLU A 14 -26.99 -4.99 -10.27
N ALA A 15 -26.99 -4.78 -11.60
CA ALA A 15 -25.81 -4.90 -12.43
C ALA A 15 -24.74 -3.85 -12.06
N LYS A 16 -25.16 -2.60 -11.85
CA LYS A 16 -24.27 -1.51 -11.38
C LYS A 16 -23.74 -1.77 -9.98
N GLY A 17 -24.58 -2.27 -9.08
CA GLY A 17 -24.19 -2.65 -7.72
C GLY A 17 -23.14 -3.76 -7.72
N GLY A 18 -23.36 -4.83 -8.48
CA GLY A 18 -22.42 -5.93 -8.63
C GLY A 18 -21.08 -5.49 -9.23
N TYR A 19 -21.11 -4.63 -10.24
CA TYR A 19 -19.89 -4.05 -10.83
C TYR A 19 -19.13 -3.18 -9.82
N GLY A 20 -19.83 -2.36 -9.03
CA GLY A 20 -19.23 -1.56 -7.95
C GLY A 20 -18.53 -2.40 -6.88
N ILE A 21 -19.14 -3.52 -6.48
CA ILE A 21 -18.51 -4.48 -5.56
C ILE A 21 -17.25 -5.09 -6.19
N GLY A 22 -17.33 -5.49 -7.46
CA GLY A 22 -16.19 -6.02 -8.20
C GLY A 22 -15.02 -5.03 -8.28
N LEU A 23 -15.30 -3.74 -8.52
CA LEU A 23 -14.27 -2.68 -8.48
C LEU A 23 -13.62 -2.55 -7.11
N GLN A 24 -14.40 -2.58 -6.03
CA GLN A 24 -13.87 -2.49 -4.67
C GLN A 24 -12.94 -3.67 -4.34
N ILE A 25 -13.34 -4.89 -4.71
CA ILE A 25 -12.52 -6.09 -4.52
C ILE A 25 -11.24 -6.00 -5.36
N GLY A 26 -11.35 -5.61 -6.64
CA GLY A 26 -10.20 -5.44 -7.53
C GLY A 26 -9.21 -4.40 -7.00
N GLN A 27 -9.70 -3.27 -6.49
CA GLN A 27 -8.87 -2.23 -5.89
C GLN A 27 -8.11 -2.74 -4.66
N GLN A 28 -8.75 -3.58 -3.85
CA GLN A 28 -8.12 -4.21 -2.68
C GLN A 28 -7.03 -5.20 -3.11
N LEU A 29 -7.26 -5.99 -4.15
CA LEU A 29 -6.28 -6.95 -4.69
C LEU A 29 -5.05 -6.25 -5.29
N LEU A 30 -5.27 -5.16 -6.05
CA LEU A 30 -4.18 -4.31 -6.54
C LEU A 30 -3.34 -3.74 -5.39
N GLY A 31 -3.97 -3.39 -4.28
CA GLY A 31 -3.29 -2.87 -3.10
C GLY A 31 -2.59 -3.93 -2.25
N SER A 32 -2.98 -5.21 -2.35
CA SER A 32 -2.41 -6.28 -1.53
C SER A 32 -1.11 -6.87 -2.09
N GLY A 33 -0.75 -6.53 -3.34
CA GLY A 33 0.41 -7.12 -4.01
C GLY A 33 0.27 -8.62 -4.26
N LEU A 34 -0.95 -9.15 -4.27
CA LEU A 34 -1.21 -10.55 -4.58
C LEU A 34 -1.37 -10.69 -6.09
N ASP A 35 -0.55 -11.55 -6.69
CA ASP A 35 -0.64 -11.87 -8.11
C ASP A 35 -1.75 -12.91 -8.32
N VAL A 36 -2.92 -12.44 -8.76
CA VAL A 36 -4.11 -13.27 -8.95
C VAL A 36 -4.71 -13.05 -10.35
N GLU A 37 -5.16 -14.15 -10.96
CA GLU A 37 -5.84 -14.12 -12.25
C GLU A 37 -7.26 -13.53 -12.10
N PRO A 38 -7.59 -12.41 -12.76
CA PRO A 38 -8.90 -11.76 -12.64
C PRO A 38 -10.08 -12.69 -12.94
N GLU A 39 -9.94 -13.54 -13.96
CA GLU A 39 -10.96 -14.51 -14.38
C GLU A 39 -11.23 -15.55 -13.30
N ALA A 40 -10.21 -15.96 -12.54
CA ALA A 40 -10.35 -16.91 -11.44
C ALA A 40 -11.09 -16.28 -10.26
N VAL A 41 -10.80 -15.01 -9.94
CA VAL A 41 -11.51 -14.25 -8.90
C VAL A 41 -12.99 -14.11 -9.26
N VAL A 42 -13.29 -13.70 -10.49
CA VAL A 42 -14.69 -13.57 -10.95
C VAL A 42 -15.40 -14.91 -10.95
N LYS A 43 -14.72 -15.99 -11.35
CA LYS A 43 -15.29 -17.34 -11.30
C LYS A 43 -15.62 -17.78 -9.87
N GLY A 44 -14.73 -17.53 -8.90
CA GLY A 44 -14.97 -17.83 -7.49
C GLY A 44 -16.18 -17.06 -6.93
N ILE A 45 -16.28 -15.77 -7.23
CA ILE A 45 -17.44 -14.94 -6.84
C ILE A 45 -18.72 -15.49 -7.49
N PHE A 46 -18.67 -15.81 -8.78
CA PHE A 46 -19.81 -16.37 -9.50
C PHE A 46 -20.28 -17.70 -8.90
N ASP A 47 -19.36 -18.62 -8.60
CA ASP A 47 -19.72 -19.93 -8.04
C ASP A 47 -20.38 -19.79 -6.66
N VAL A 48 -19.85 -18.91 -5.80
CA VAL A 48 -20.45 -18.62 -4.49
C VAL A 48 -21.84 -17.99 -4.62
N LEU A 49 -22.01 -16.99 -5.49
CA LEU A 49 -23.30 -16.32 -5.68
C LEU A 49 -24.39 -17.25 -6.25
N ASN A 50 -23.99 -18.24 -7.04
CA ASN A 50 -24.90 -19.25 -7.59
C ASN A 50 -25.07 -20.48 -6.70
N GLN A 51 -24.45 -20.50 -5.51
CA GLN A 51 -24.44 -21.67 -4.61
C GLN A 51 -23.89 -22.94 -5.26
N ASN A 52 -22.99 -22.77 -6.24
CA ASN A 52 -22.29 -23.88 -6.85
C ASN A 52 -21.27 -24.46 -5.85
N PRO A 53 -21.05 -25.78 -5.87
CA PRO A 53 -19.92 -26.35 -5.13
C PRO A 53 -18.61 -25.74 -5.63
N PRO A 54 -17.60 -25.59 -4.75
CA PRO A 54 -16.28 -25.13 -5.14
C PRO A 54 -15.74 -25.96 -6.30
N ALA A 55 -15.26 -25.29 -7.35
CA ALA A 55 -14.66 -25.96 -8.50
C ALA A 55 -13.32 -26.65 -8.15
N LEU A 56 -12.72 -26.28 -7.02
CA LEU A 56 -11.43 -26.76 -6.53
C LEU A 56 -11.58 -27.30 -5.10
N ASP A 57 -10.70 -28.22 -4.73
CA ASP A 57 -10.63 -28.71 -3.36
C ASP A 57 -10.18 -27.57 -2.41
N LEU A 58 -10.84 -27.48 -1.26
CA LEU A 58 -10.55 -26.40 -0.29
C LEU A 58 -9.12 -26.47 0.25
N ASN A 59 -8.48 -27.64 0.28
CA ASN A 59 -7.07 -27.75 0.67
C ASN A 59 -6.14 -27.18 -0.40
N GLU A 60 -6.46 -27.35 -1.67
CA GLU A 60 -5.68 -26.75 -2.77
C GLU A 60 -5.80 -25.23 -2.75
N VAL A 61 -7.01 -24.71 -2.54
CA VAL A 61 -7.25 -23.26 -2.38
C VAL A 61 -6.46 -22.71 -1.19
N THR A 62 -6.51 -23.38 -0.05
CA THR A 62 -5.80 -22.94 1.16
C THR A 62 -4.29 -22.93 0.96
N LYS A 63 -3.73 -23.97 0.33
CA LYS A 63 -2.29 -24.03 0.00
C LYS A 63 -1.88 -22.92 -0.97
N ALA A 64 -2.66 -22.71 -2.02
CA ALA A 64 -2.38 -21.66 -3.00
C ALA A 64 -2.41 -20.27 -2.36
N LEU A 65 -3.37 -20.01 -1.46
CA LEU A 65 -3.44 -18.74 -0.72
C LEU A 65 -2.22 -18.54 0.18
N GLN A 66 -1.80 -19.57 0.91
CA GLN A 66 -0.60 -19.51 1.75
C GLN A 66 0.66 -19.19 0.92
N GLU A 67 0.81 -19.84 -0.24
CA GLU A 67 1.94 -19.61 -1.12
C GLU A 67 1.93 -18.20 -1.71
N LEU A 68 0.77 -17.69 -2.13
CA LEU A 68 0.62 -16.32 -2.61
C LEU A 68 0.95 -15.29 -1.53
N SER A 69 0.47 -15.50 -0.30
CA SER A 69 0.80 -14.60 0.82
C SER A 69 2.31 -14.57 1.09
N GLN A 70 2.97 -15.73 1.11
CA GLN A 70 4.43 -15.80 1.31
C GLN A 70 5.20 -15.08 0.19
N ARG A 71 4.76 -15.22 -1.07
CA ARG A 71 5.38 -14.52 -2.20
C ARG A 71 5.20 -13.01 -2.09
N ALA A 72 4.00 -12.54 -1.76
CA ALA A 72 3.73 -11.11 -1.59
C ALA A 72 4.55 -10.50 -0.44
N GLU A 73 4.69 -11.20 0.68
CA GLU A 73 5.56 -10.78 1.80
C GLU A 73 7.02 -10.68 1.35
N ALA A 74 7.51 -11.68 0.61
CA ALA A 74 8.88 -11.68 0.10
C ALA A 74 9.13 -10.55 -0.92
N GLU A 75 8.16 -10.25 -1.76
CA GLU A 75 8.23 -9.17 -2.73
C GLU A 75 8.18 -7.80 -2.07
N GLN A 76 7.33 -7.64 -1.05
CA GLN A 76 7.28 -6.43 -0.22
C GLN A 76 8.62 -6.21 0.53
N ALA A 77 9.21 -7.27 1.09
CA ALA A 77 10.51 -7.19 1.73
C ALA A 77 11.61 -6.73 0.74
N LYS A 78 11.62 -7.28 -0.48
CA LYS A 78 12.55 -6.84 -1.54
C LYS A 78 12.34 -5.39 -1.95
N ALA A 79 11.08 -4.96 -2.09
CA ALA A 79 10.76 -3.57 -2.40
C ALA A 79 11.24 -2.63 -1.29
N PHE A 80 11.11 -3.04 -0.02
CA PHE A 80 11.60 -2.28 1.12
C PHE A 80 13.12 -2.19 1.15
N GLU A 81 13.83 -3.28 0.86
CA GLU A 81 15.30 -3.28 0.74
C GLU A 81 15.77 -2.37 -0.40
N ALA A 82 15.11 -2.39 -1.55
CA ALA A 82 15.40 -1.50 -2.67
C ALA A 82 15.21 -0.02 -2.28
N LEU A 83 14.07 0.31 -1.65
CA LEU A 83 13.79 1.67 -1.16
C LEU A 83 14.79 2.12 -0.10
N ALA A 84 15.21 1.22 0.80
CA ALA A 84 16.21 1.52 1.81
C ALA A 84 17.60 1.78 1.19
N ALA A 85 17.97 1.03 0.14
CA ALA A 85 19.20 1.26 -0.61
C ALA A 85 19.17 2.59 -1.37
N GLU A 86 18.06 2.90 -2.05
CA GLU A 86 17.85 4.19 -2.73
C GLU A 86 17.87 5.35 -1.74
N GLY A 87 17.21 5.22 -0.59
CA GLY A 87 17.22 6.22 0.46
C GLY A 87 18.62 6.49 1.01
N LYS A 88 19.43 5.44 1.23
CA LYS A 88 20.84 5.60 1.61
C LYS A 88 21.66 6.30 0.53
N ALA A 89 21.48 5.95 -0.74
CA ALA A 89 22.18 6.59 -1.84
C ALA A 89 21.82 8.09 -1.95
N PHE A 90 20.53 8.42 -1.81
CA PHE A 90 20.04 9.79 -1.79
C PHE A 90 20.61 10.60 -0.62
N LEU A 91 20.66 10.01 0.58
CA LEU A 91 21.27 10.64 1.75
C LEU A 91 22.78 10.86 1.55
N GLU A 92 23.51 9.91 1.00
CA GLU A 92 24.95 10.06 0.71
C GLU A 92 25.22 11.12 -0.37
N GLU A 93 24.32 11.28 -1.33
CA GLU A 93 24.42 12.33 -2.35
C GLU A 93 24.05 13.70 -1.78
N ASN A 94 23.00 13.80 -0.97
CA ASN A 94 22.60 15.07 -0.33
C ASN A 94 23.67 15.63 0.61
N LYS A 95 24.43 14.79 1.33
CA LYS A 95 25.58 15.27 2.16
C LYS A 95 26.63 16.04 1.37
N LYS A 96 26.75 15.77 0.07
CA LYS A 96 27.72 16.44 -0.79
C LYS A 96 27.25 17.84 -1.19
N HIS A 97 25.98 18.15 -0.97
CA HIS A 97 25.43 19.46 -1.28
C HIS A 97 25.91 20.48 -0.23
N PRO A 98 26.51 21.61 -0.64
CA PRO A 98 27.21 22.53 0.26
C PRO A 98 26.28 23.24 1.28
N ALA A 99 24.97 23.24 1.02
CA ALA A 99 23.96 23.80 1.91
C ALA A 99 23.41 22.79 2.94
N VAL A 100 23.72 21.50 2.79
CA VAL A 100 23.24 20.42 3.66
C VAL A 100 24.23 20.20 4.81
N LYS A 101 23.72 20.23 6.05
CA LYS A 101 24.47 19.92 7.27
C LYS A 101 23.93 18.63 7.88
N GLU A 102 24.82 17.72 8.24
CA GLU A 102 24.49 16.46 8.93
C GLU A 102 24.65 16.63 10.45
N THR A 103 23.68 16.14 11.23
CA THR A 103 23.75 16.08 12.69
C THR A 103 24.43 14.80 13.18
N GLU A 104 24.87 14.77 14.44
CA GLU A 104 25.44 13.56 15.06
C GLU A 104 24.47 12.36 15.11
N SER A 105 23.16 12.62 14.94
CA SER A 105 22.12 11.60 14.84
C SER A 105 21.88 11.09 13.40
N GLY A 106 22.61 11.61 12.40
CA GLY A 106 22.45 11.26 10.99
C GLY A 106 21.31 11.98 10.25
N LEU A 107 20.71 13.01 10.86
CA LEU A 107 19.71 13.84 10.19
C LEU A 107 20.39 14.91 9.34
N GLN A 108 19.91 15.09 8.11
CA GLN A 108 20.40 16.10 7.18
C GLN A 108 19.40 17.26 7.09
N TYR A 109 19.86 18.49 7.24
CA TYR A 109 19.04 19.69 7.12
C TYR A 109 19.72 20.74 6.24
N GLU A 110 18.91 21.50 5.50
CA GLU A 110 19.35 22.66 4.72
C GLU A 110 18.74 23.94 5.32
N VAL A 111 19.56 24.95 5.55
CA VAL A 111 19.09 26.25 6.09
C VAL A 111 18.82 27.18 4.92
N LEU A 112 17.54 27.33 4.57
CA LEU A 112 17.11 28.18 3.44
C LEU A 112 17.14 29.68 3.78
N VAL A 113 16.83 30.07 5.04
CA VAL A 113 16.92 31.44 5.56
C VAL A 113 17.30 31.40 7.05
N GLU A 114 18.43 32.00 7.43
CA GLU A 114 18.82 32.13 8.84
C GLU A 114 17.98 33.20 9.54
N GLY A 115 17.11 32.81 10.46
CA GLY A 115 16.38 33.73 11.33
C GLY A 115 17.30 34.25 12.45
N THR A 116 17.31 35.56 12.70
CA THR A 116 18.08 36.20 13.80
C THR A 116 17.49 35.96 15.20
N GLY A 117 16.82 34.83 15.41
CA GLY A 117 16.17 34.43 16.66
C GLY A 117 17.03 33.46 17.47
N LYS A 118 16.86 33.46 18.80
CA LYS A 118 17.57 32.59 19.74
C LYS A 118 17.35 31.11 19.36
N VAL A 119 18.42 30.36 19.05
CA VAL A 119 18.34 28.93 18.72
C VAL A 119 17.80 28.18 19.94
N ILE A 120 16.60 27.60 19.79
CA ILE A 120 15.95 26.82 20.85
C ILE A 120 16.46 25.38 20.76
N ASN A 121 17.27 24.95 21.73
CA ASN A 121 17.72 23.56 21.83
C ASN A 121 16.58 22.66 22.37
N SER A 122 16.62 21.37 22.06
CA SER A 122 15.59 20.34 22.30
C SER A 122 15.16 20.12 23.75
N GLN A 123 15.71 20.87 24.72
CA GLN A 123 15.24 20.88 26.10
C GLN A 123 14.00 21.77 26.34
N ASN A 124 13.56 22.57 25.36
CA ASN A 124 12.44 23.52 25.53
C ASN A 124 11.12 23.12 24.84
N PHE A 125 10.94 21.86 24.45
CA PHE A 125 9.79 21.44 23.62
C PHE A 125 8.46 21.23 24.38
N LEU A 126 8.41 21.38 25.71
CA LEU A 126 7.20 21.10 26.50
C LEU A 126 6.78 22.22 27.45
N HIS A 127 6.60 23.46 26.97
CA HIS A 127 5.95 24.48 27.81
C HIS A 127 4.83 25.32 27.17
N ASN A 128 4.40 25.07 25.93
CA ASN A 128 3.32 25.87 25.34
C ASN A 128 2.16 25.04 24.80
N PHE A 129 1.69 24.06 25.57
CA PHE A 129 0.43 23.35 25.29
C PHE A 129 -0.67 23.54 26.34
N THR A 130 -0.58 24.58 27.17
CA THR A 130 -1.63 24.84 28.16
C THR A 130 -1.95 26.32 28.27
N LYS A 131 -2.94 26.76 27.47
CA LYS A 131 -4.10 27.58 27.87
C LYS A 131 -4.60 28.45 26.71
N HIS A 132 -5.53 27.90 25.95
CA HIS A 132 -6.74 28.61 25.53
C HIS A 132 -7.84 27.58 25.25
N PHE A 133 -8.37 27.01 26.34
CA PHE A 133 -9.79 26.69 26.37
C PHE A 133 -10.52 28.01 26.65
N ALA A 134 -11.64 28.17 25.94
CA ALA A 134 -12.60 29.27 25.92
C ALA A 134 -12.69 30.17 27.18
#